data_AF-A0A7U0LDW3-F1
#
_entry.id   AF-A0A7U0LDW3-F1
#
_cell.length_a   1.000
_cell.length_b   1.000
_cell.length_c   1.000
_cell.angle_alpha   90.00
_cell.angle_beta   90.00
_cell.angle_gamma   90.00
#
_symmetry.space_group_name_H-M   'P 1'
#
loop_
_entity.id
_entity.type
_entity.pdbx_description
1 polymer ?
#
loop_
_entity_poly.entity_id
_entity_poly.type
_entity_poly.pdbx_seq_one_letter_code
_entity_poly.pdbx_strand_id
1 'polypeptide(L)'
;MGTLTVLSKDPAYLPQVSSNSNGVECWSGLHVDQLTPELTQRLYEYARSEGYLQGWNDSVYERLGENRQSPFHPALLNGEPQRVWQQSYEVGRTEQSTPADYQRDDDEDYYRDE
;
A
#
# COMPACT_ATOMS: atom_id res chain seq x y z
N MET A 1 2.17 10.24 -10.45
CA MET A 1 2.60 11.13 -9.35
C MET A 1 3.82 10.49 -8.71
N GLY A 2 4.90 11.23 -8.44
CA GLY A 2 6.09 10.66 -7.80
C GLY A 2 6.06 10.87 -6.28
N THR A 3 6.29 9.80 -5.51
CA THR A 3 6.51 9.84 -4.06
C THR A 3 8.00 9.66 -3.79
N LEU A 4 8.57 10.50 -2.94
CA LEU A 4 9.91 10.35 -2.39
C LEU A 4 9.78 9.82 -0.97
N THR A 5 10.41 8.67 -0.71
CA THR A 5 10.46 8.06 0.62
C THR A 5 11.91 7.88 1.05
N VAL A 6 12.26 8.46 2.20
CA VAL A 6 13.56 8.27 2.87
C VAL A 6 13.32 7.41 4.10
N LEU A 7 13.89 6.19 4.08
CA LEU A 7 13.76 5.23 5.15
C LEU A 7 14.50 5.69 6.40
N SER A 8 13.85 5.57 7.56
CA SER A 8 14.55 5.70 8.83
C SER A 8 15.31 4.41 9.15
N LYS A 9 16.58 4.55 9.55
CA LYS A 9 17.38 3.44 10.09
C LYS A 9 17.12 3.22 11.59
N ASP A 10 16.47 4.18 12.23
CA ASP A 10 16.16 4.16 13.66
C ASP A 10 14.67 3.85 13.84
N PRO A 11 14.29 2.76 14.55
CA PRO A 11 12.90 2.45 14.84
C PRO A 11 12.16 3.51 15.66
N ALA A 12 12.87 4.44 16.30
CA ALA A 12 12.28 5.54 17.04
C ALA A 12 11.75 6.67 16.13
N TYR A 13 12.08 6.64 14.83
CA TYR A 13 11.67 7.66 13.87
C TYR A 13 10.89 7.06 12.69
N LEU A 14 9.87 7.80 12.26
CA LEU A 14 9.09 7.49 11.08
C LEU A 14 9.87 7.82 9.80
N PRO A 15 9.60 7.15 8.66
CA PRO A 15 10.21 7.52 7.39
C PRO A 15 9.80 8.93 6.99
N GLN A 16 10.66 9.62 6.23
CA GLN A 16 10.26 10.88 5.60
C GLN A 16 9.58 10.56 4.28
N VAL A 17 8.37 11.08 4.11
CA VAL A 17 7.54 10.82 2.94
C VAL A 17 7.05 12.16 2.41
N SER A 18 7.30 12.39 1.13
CA SER A 18 6.78 13.54 0.41
C SER A 18 6.31 13.15 -0.98
N SER A 19 5.26 13.83 -1.45
CA SER A 19 4.69 13.65 -2.78
C SER A 19 4.56 15.00 -3.48
N ASN A 20 4.75 15.00 -4.79
CA ASN A 20 4.54 16.19 -5.61
C ASN A 20 3.09 16.71 -5.56
N SER A 21 2.12 15.86 -5.20
CA SER A 21 0.70 16.26 -5.13
C SER A 21 0.23 16.68 -3.75
N ASN A 22 0.81 16.07 -2.70
CA ASN A 22 0.29 16.19 -1.34
C ASN A 22 1.28 16.90 -0.39
N GLY A 23 2.48 17.24 -0.87
CA GLY A 23 3.54 17.78 -0.02
C GLY A 23 4.11 16.72 0.91
N VAL A 24 4.56 17.15 2.08
CA VAL A 24 5.13 16.27 3.12
C VAL A 24 4.00 15.70 3.97
N GLU A 25 4.01 14.39 4.19
CA GLU A 25 3.05 13.74 5.08
C GLU A 25 3.19 14.27 6.51
N CYS A 26 2.07 14.55 7.18
CA CYS A 26 2.07 15.24 8.48
C CYS A 26 2.73 14.44 9.62
N TRP A 27 2.82 13.11 9.48
CA TRP A 27 3.48 12.21 10.41
C TRP A 27 4.93 11.91 10.02
N SER A 28 5.38 12.32 8.83
CA SER A 28 6.67 11.89 8.28
C SER A 28 7.85 12.47 9.05
N GLY A 29 8.86 11.64 9.32
CA GLY A 29 10.07 12.03 10.05
C GLY A 29 9.88 12.34 11.53
N LEU A 30 8.67 12.20 12.09
CA LEU A 30 8.43 12.40 13.51
C LEU A 30 9.05 11.26 14.34
N HIS A 31 9.40 11.59 15.58
CA HIS A 31 9.70 10.58 16.59
C HIS A 31 8.41 9.86 17.02
N VAL A 32 8.48 8.57 17.35
CA VAL A 32 7.31 7.77 17.76
C VAL A 32 6.54 8.38 18.93
N ASP A 33 7.22 9.02 19.87
CA ASP A 33 6.59 9.70 21.02
C ASP A 33 5.77 10.95 20.65
N GLN A 34 5.94 11.46 19.42
CA GLN A 34 5.19 12.61 18.91
C GLN A 34 3.92 12.19 18.16
N LEU A 35 3.69 10.88 17.99
CA LEU A 35 2.49 10.37 17.33
C LEU A 35 1.27 10.57 18.22
N THR A 36 0.35 11.40 17.75
CA THR A 36 -1.02 11.41 18.26
C THR A 36 -1.83 10.26 17.65
N PRO A 37 -3.00 9.90 18.21
CA PRO A 37 -3.89 8.91 17.60
C PRO A 37 -4.26 9.24 16.15
N GLU A 38 -4.47 10.53 15.84
CA GLU A 38 -4.81 11.00 14.50
C GLU A 38 -3.65 10.80 13.52
N LEU A 39 -2.42 11.15 13.93
CA LEU A 39 -1.21 10.92 13.12
C LEU A 39 -0.96 9.42 12.91
N THR A 40 -1.21 8.62 13.94
CA THR A 40 -1.10 7.15 13.87
C THR A 40 -2.10 6.57 12.89
N GLN A 41 -3.34 7.06 12.88
CA GLN A 41 -4.33 6.65 11.89
C GLN A 41 -3.86 6.99 10.47
N ARG A 42 -3.37 8.22 10.23
CA ARG A 42 -2.83 8.64 8.93
C ARG A 42 -1.65 7.79 8.46
N LEU A 43 -0.74 7.44 9.38
CA LEU A 43 0.36 6.52 9.13
C LEU A 43 -0.16 5.16 8.61
N TYR A 44 -1.18 4.59 9.26
CA TYR A 44 -1.75 3.31 8.83
C TYR A 44 -2.58 3.41 7.55
N GLU A 45 -3.25 4.54 7.29
CA GLU A 45 -3.91 4.80 6.00
C GLU A 45 -2.90 4.80 4.85
N TYR A 46 -1.76 5.46 5.06
CA TYR A 46 -0.65 5.46 4.12
C TYR A 46 -0.05 4.06 3.95
N ALA A 47 0.21 3.34 5.04
CA ALA A 47 0.75 1.97 4.99
C ALA A 47 -0.12 1.05 4.13
N ARG A 48 -1.45 1.12 4.27
CA ARG A 48 -2.39 0.32 3.47
C ARG A 48 -2.38 0.74 2.01
N SER A 49 -2.53 2.03 1.75
CA SER A 49 -2.65 2.57 0.38
C SER A 49 -1.39 2.32 -0.42
N GLU A 50 -0.22 2.61 0.15
CA GLU A 50 1.07 2.40 -0.51
C GLU A 50 1.36 0.91 -0.71
N GLY A 51 1.08 0.08 0.30
CA GLY A 51 1.22 -1.37 0.18
C GLY A 51 0.39 -1.92 -0.97
N TYR A 52 -0.90 -1.60 -1.00
CA TYR A 52 -1.83 -1.99 -2.06
C TYR A 52 -1.36 -1.56 -3.44
N LEU A 53 -1.05 -0.27 -3.62
CA LEU A 53 -0.62 0.28 -4.90
C LEU A 53 0.68 -0.38 -5.39
N GLN A 54 1.62 -0.63 -4.48
CA GLN A 54 2.87 -1.31 -4.82
C GLN A 54 2.62 -2.76 -5.26
N GLY A 55 1.77 -3.49 -4.54
CA GLY A 55 1.39 -4.87 -4.91
C GLY A 55 0.69 -4.94 -6.25
N TRP A 56 -0.26 -4.04 -6.49
CA TRP A 56 -0.95 -3.92 -7.77
C TRP A 56 0.03 -3.64 -8.91
N ASN A 57 0.87 -2.62 -8.77
CA ASN A 57 1.83 -2.23 -9.81
C ASN A 57 2.85 -3.33 -10.09
N ASP A 58 3.35 -4.01 -9.06
CA ASP A 58 4.31 -5.09 -9.25
C ASP A 58 3.70 -6.25 -10.03
N SER A 59 2.42 -6.58 -9.80
CA SER A 59 1.72 -7.57 -10.61
C SER A 59 1.47 -7.09 -12.05
N VAL A 60 1.11 -5.82 -12.26
CA VAL A 60 0.95 -5.25 -13.62
C VAL A 60 2.23 -5.34 -14.44
N TYR A 61 3.38 -5.05 -13.82
CA TYR A 61 4.66 -4.95 -14.52
C TYR A 61 5.52 -6.22 -14.41
N GLU A 62 4.95 -7.33 -13.92
CA GLU A 62 5.64 -8.61 -13.72
C GLU A 62 6.94 -8.48 -12.88
N ARG A 63 6.97 -7.55 -11.92
CA ARG A 63 8.13 -7.30 -11.03
C ARG A 63 8.09 -8.09 -9.73
N LEU A 64 7.33 -9.18 -9.72
CA LEU A 64 7.17 -10.04 -8.57
C LEU A 64 8.52 -10.68 -8.22
N GLY A 65 9.06 -10.38 -7.03
CA GLY A 65 10.33 -10.93 -6.54
C GLY A 65 11.49 -9.95 -6.46
N GLU A 66 11.31 -8.66 -6.79
CA GLU A 66 12.36 -7.64 -6.65
C GLU A 66 12.73 -7.25 -5.18
N ASN A 67 12.38 -8.08 -4.19
CA ASN A 67 12.68 -7.82 -2.76
C ASN A 67 12.28 -6.40 -2.31
N ARG A 68 11.11 -5.90 -2.74
CA ARG A 68 10.64 -4.58 -2.32
C ARG A 68 10.35 -4.60 -0.82
N GLN A 69 11.00 -3.69 -0.13
CA GLN A 69 10.88 -3.54 1.30
C GLN A 69 9.82 -2.49 1.62
N SER A 70 9.08 -2.75 2.70
CA SER A 70 8.20 -1.75 3.30
C SER A 70 8.98 -0.47 3.59
N PRO A 71 8.36 0.72 3.49
CA PRO A 71 9.01 1.97 3.86
C PRO A 71 9.26 2.12 5.37
N PHE A 72 8.78 1.16 6.17
CA PHE A 72 8.85 1.18 7.62
C PHE A 72 9.98 0.30 8.15
N HIS A 73 10.65 0.78 9.20
CA HIS A 73 11.63 -0.02 9.91
C HIS A 73 10.96 -1.23 10.60
N PRO A 74 11.53 -2.44 10.59
CA PRO A 74 10.87 -3.63 11.12
C PRO A 74 10.52 -3.62 12.62
N ALA A 75 11.23 -2.82 13.40
CA ALA A 75 10.96 -2.62 14.82
C ALA A 75 10.11 -1.37 15.12
N LEU A 76 9.77 -0.55 14.11
CA LEU A 76 8.93 0.64 14.31
C LEU A 76 7.56 0.23 14.83
N LEU A 77 7.14 0.78 15.97
CA LEU A 77 5.85 0.46 16.60
C LEU A 77 5.61 -1.07 16.71
N ASN A 78 6.64 -1.81 17.13
CA ASN A 78 6.63 -3.28 17.22
C ASN A 78 6.41 -4.00 15.87
N GLY A 79 6.71 -3.33 14.76
CA GLY A 79 6.61 -3.87 13.41
C GLY A 79 5.20 -3.79 12.79
N GLU A 80 4.23 -3.22 13.50
CA GLU A 80 2.85 -3.13 13.02
C GLU A 80 2.69 -2.38 11.68
N PRO A 81 3.32 -1.20 11.45
CA PRO A 81 3.23 -0.51 10.16
C PRO A 81 3.73 -1.37 8.98
N GLN A 82 4.82 -2.12 9.18
CA GLN A 82 5.31 -3.04 8.17
C GLN A 82 4.32 -4.17 7.89
N ARG A 83 3.74 -4.78 8.94
CA ARG A 83 2.75 -5.87 8.78
C ARG A 83 1.51 -5.40 8.03
N VAL A 84 1.00 -4.22 8.37
CA VAL A 84 -0.14 -3.59 7.67
C VAL A 84 0.19 -3.37 6.19
N TRP A 85 1.37 -2.81 5.90
CA TRP A 85 1.83 -2.60 4.53
C TRP A 85 1.94 -3.92 3.75
N GLN A 86 2.52 -4.96 4.35
CA GLN A 86 2.68 -6.28 3.72
C GLN A 86 1.34 -6.95 3.41
N GLN A 87 0.39 -6.91 4.35
CA GLN A 87 -0.95 -7.43 4.12
C GLN A 87 -1.64 -6.71 2.96
N SER A 88 -1.57 -5.39 2.89
CA SER A 88 -2.14 -4.63 1.78
C SER A 88 -1.42 -4.88 0.45
N TYR A 89 -0.11 -5.08 0.47
CA TYR A 89 0.66 -5.50 -0.70
C TYR A 89 0.16 -6.83 -1.27
N GLU A 90 -0.03 -7.83 -0.41
CA GLU A 90 -0.56 -9.13 -0.84
C GLU A 90 -1.97 -9.01 -1.44
N VAL A 91 -2.83 -8.16 -0.86
CA VAL A 91 -4.17 -7.87 -1.39
C VAL A 91 -4.08 -7.26 -2.79
N GLY A 92 -3.34 -6.16 -2.96
CA GLY A 92 -3.21 -5.49 -4.27
C GLY A 92 -2.59 -6.40 -5.33
N ARG A 93 -1.62 -7.22 -4.93
CA ARG A 93 -1.01 -8.22 -5.79
C ARG A 93 -2.02 -9.26 -6.28
N THR A 94 -2.85 -9.77 -5.38
CA THR A 94 -3.84 -10.83 -5.64
C THR A 94 -5.00 -10.31 -6.46
N GLU A 95 -5.54 -9.14 -6.13
CA GLU A 95 -6.64 -8.51 -6.87
C GLU A 95 -6.24 -8.21 -8.31
N GLN A 96 -5.00 -7.78 -8.56
CA GLN A 96 -4.53 -7.57 -9.93
C GLN A 96 -4.36 -8.90 -10.69
N SER A 97 -3.80 -9.92 -10.02
CA SER A 97 -3.50 -11.21 -10.65
C SER A 97 -4.75 -12.04 -10.91
N THR A 98 -5.84 -11.74 -10.21
CA THR A 98 -7.14 -12.32 -10.47
C THR A 98 -7.74 -11.52 -11.62
N PRO A 99 -7.95 -12.10 -12.82
CA PRO A 99 -8.75 -11.41 -13.81
C PRO A 99 -10.07 -11.06 -13.13
N ALA A 100 -10.45 -9.77 -13.15
CA ALA A 100 -11.80 -9.39 -12.75
C ALA A 100 -12.72 -10.30 -13.56
N ASP A 101 -13.36 -11.25 -12.87
CA ASP A 101 -14.43 -12.04 -13.48
C ASP A 101 -15.38 -10.99 -14.02
N TYR A 102 -15.34 -10.85 -15.35
CA TYR A 102 -16.43 -10.28 -16.08
C TYR A 102 -17.63 -11.11 -15.63
N GLN A 103 -18.43 -10.58 -14.70
CA GLN A 103 -19.87 -10.71 -14.78
C GLN A 103 -20.28 -10.06 -16.11
N ARG A 104 -19.92 -10.76 -17.19
CA ARG A 104 -20.73 -10.84 -18.37
C ARG A 104 -21.92 -11.62 -17.86
N ASP A 105 -22.90 -10.88 -17.33
CA ASP A 105 -24.28 -11.33 -17.38
C ASP A 105 -24.54 -11.55 -18.87
N ASP A 106 -24.20 -12.76 -19.34
CA ASP A 106 -24.68 -13.34 -20.57
C ASP A 106 -26.18 -13.56 -20.36
N ASP A 107 -26.94 -12.46 -20.31
CA ASP A 107 -28.33 -12.42 -20.71
C ASP A 107 -28.37 -12.49 -22.26
N GLU A 108 -27.64 -13.43 -22.85
CA GLU A 108 -27.84 -13.90 -24.22
C GLU A 108 -28.75 -15.13 -24.17
N ASP A 109 -29.99 -14.95 -23.71
CA ASP A 109 -31.09 -15.79 -24.19
C ASP A 109 -31.49 -15.30 -25.58
N TYR A 110 -30.64 -15.68 -26.54
CA TYR A 110 -30.97 -15.78 -27.95
C TYR A 110 -32.28 -16.56 -28.12
N TYR A 111 -33.15 -16.03 -28.98
CA TYR A 111 -34.28 -16.69 -29.65
C TYR A 111 -34.34 -18.22 -29.49
N ARG A 112 -35.37 -18.70 -28.79
CA ARG A 112 -35.91 -20.03 -29.03
C ARG A 112 -37.28 -19.88 -29.68
N ASP A 113 -37.29 -20.15 -30.98
CA ASP A 113 -38.48 -20.43 -31.77
C ASP A 113 -39.40 -21.41 -31.03
N GLU A 114 -40.68 -21.08 -30.93
CA GLU A 114 -41.84 -21.88 -31.42
C GLU A 114 -43.16 -21.11 -31.26
#